data_AF-A0A2J0LPI7-F1
#
_entry.id   AF-A0A2J0LPI7-F1
#
_cell.length_a   1.000
_cell.length_b   1.000
_cell.length_c   1.000
_cell.angle_alpha   90.00
_cell.angle_beta   90.00
_cell.angle_gamma   90.00
#
_symmetry.space_group_name_H-M   'P 1'
#
loop_
_entity.id
_entity.type
_entity.pdbx_description
1 polymer ?
#
loop_
_entity_poly.entity_id
_entity_poly.type
_entity_poly.pdbx_seq_one_letter_code
_entity_poly.pdbx_strand_id
1 'polypeptide(L)'
;MRHNPDAGMSIIVKTVTRLTVGLILLFGIYIVLHGHISPGGGFAGGVIIALSFVHLMLAFGKDVASRKLSKNIASNLEAVGALMFLLIAVAGFFGGSFFVNILEKGTPFKLFSAGTMLLNNVAISLKVGVGLFAIFLALVILEGSKKKK
;
A
#
# COMPACT_ATOMS: atom_id res chain seq x y z
N MET A 1 5.25 -26.77 20.03
CA MET A 1 4.58 -26.17 18.85
C MET A 1 5.36 -26.57 17.61
N ARG A 2 4.87 -27.54 16.82
CA ARG A 2 5.61 -28.04 15.65
C ARG A 2 5.60 -26.97 14.55
N HIS A 3 6.78 -26.44 14.26
CA HIS A 3 7.05 -25.64 13.08
C HIS A 3 6.84 -26.57 11.87
N ASN A 4 5.68 -26.51 11.21
CA ASN A 4 5.41 -27.31 10.00
C ASN A 4 6.14 -26.63 8.82
N PRO A 5 7.27 -27.16 8.32
CA PRO A 5 8.03 -26.53 7.25
C PRO A 5 7.24 -26.50 5.92
N ASP A 6 6.22 -27.37 5.83
CA ASP A 6 5.43 -27.67 4.64
C ASP A 6 4.22 -26.74 4.41
N ALA A 7 4.00 -25.74 5.28
CA ALA A 7 3.00 -24.71 5.00
C ALA A 7 3.58 -23.69 4.00
N GLY A 8 3.01 -23.63 2.78
CA GLY A 8 3.38 -22.67 1.72
C GLY A 8 4.17 -23.30 0.57
N MET A 9 4.88 -22.47 -0.20
CA MET A 9 5.66 -22.89 -1.38
C MET A 9 7.03 -23.48 -1.00
N SER A 10 7.80 -23.93 -2.00
CA SER A 10 9.14 -24.51 -1.81
C SER A 10 10.11 -23.56 -1.09
N ILE A 11 11.18 -24.12 -0.51
CA ILE A 11 12.20 -23.34 0.20
C ILE A 11 12.90 -22.33 -0.71
N ILE A 12 13.09 -22.67 -1.98
CA ILE A 12 13.64 -21.77 -3.00
C ILE A 12 12.72 -20.55 -3.17
N VAL A 13 11.41 -20.77 -3.36
CA VAL A 13 10.42 -19.68 -3.50
C VAL A 13 10.40 -18.79 -2.26
N LYS A 14 10.32 -19.38 -1.05
CA LYS A 14 10.33 -18.63 0.21
C LYS A 14 11.59 -17.76 0.36
N THR A 15 12.74 -18.27 -0.05
CA THR A 15 14.03 -17.57 0.04
C THR A 15 14.11 -16.41 -0.95
N VAL A 16 13.75 -16.65 -2.21
CA VAL A 16 13.70 -15.62 -3.26
C VAL A 16 12.69 -14.53 -2.90
N THR A 17 11.48 -14.91 -2.47
CA THR A 17 10.45 -13.96 -2.04
C THR A 17 10.92 -13.07 -0.88
N ARG A 18 11.66 -13.61 0.08
CA ARG A 18 12.18 -12.80 1.20
C ARG A 18 13.13 -11.69 0.72
N LEU A 19 13.91 -11.94 -0.31
CA LEU A 19 14.78 -10.95 -0.96
C LEU A 19 13.98 -9.97 -1.82
N THR A 20 13.12 -10.48 -2.71
CA THR A 20 12.41 -9.65 -3.70
C THR A 20 11.38 -8.73 -3.07
N VAL A 21 10.74 -9.12 -1.97
CA VAL A 21 9.72 -8.30 -1.29
C VAL A 21 10.30 -6.96 -0.84
N GLY A 22 11.52 -6.94 -0.30
CA GLY A 22 12.17 -5.70 0.10
C GLY A 22 12.41 -4.77 -1.10
N LEU A 23 12.83 -5.34 -2.23
CA LEU A 23 13.06 -4.60 -3.48
C LEU A 23 11.76 -4.04 -4.06
N ILE A 24 10.70 -4.85 -4.10
CA ILE A 24 9.37 -4.45 -4.58
C ILE A 24 8.82 -3.31 -3.71
N LEU A 25 8.95 -3.42 -2.39
CA LEU A 25 8.47 -2.41 -1.46
C LEU A 25 9.24 -1.10 -1.59
N LEU A 26 10.57 -1.16 -1.71
CA LEU A 26 11.41 0.02 -1.97
C LEU A 26 11.04 0.68 -3.29
N PHE A 27 10.85 -0.10 -4.35
CA PHE A 27 10.42 0.40 -5.66
C PHE A 27 9.03 1.05 -5.59
N GLY A 28 8.09 0.43 -4.87
CA GLY A 28 6.76 1.00 -4.62
C GLY A 28 6.85 2.36 -3.93
N ILE A 29 7.64 2.48 -2.86
CA ILE A 29 7.89 3.76 -2.17
C ILE A 29 8.48 4.80 -3.13
N TYR A 30 9.47 4.41 -3.94
CA TYR A 30 10.06 5.29 -4.95
C TYR A 30 9.00 5.86 -5.90
N ILE A 31 8.11 5.01 -6.43
CA ILE A 31 7.02 5.42 -7.35
C ILE A 31 6.01 6.36 -6.68
N VAL A 32 5.72 6.17 -5.39
CA VAL A 32 4.85 7.08 -4.63
C VAL A 32 5.50 8.46 -4.51
N LEU A 33 6.78 8.49 -4.12
CA LEU A 33 7.51 9.71 -3.83
C LEU A 33 7.84 10.54 -5.07
N HIS A 34 8.05 9.89 -6.22
CA HIS A 34 8.42 10.56 -7.49
C HIS A 34 7.24 10.74 -8.44
N GLY A 35 6.00 10.55 -7.98
CA GLY A 35 4.81 10.58 -8.82
C GLY A 35 4.54 11.89 -9.57
N HIS A 36 5.11 13.00 -9.12
CA HIS A 36 5.02 14.30 -9.80
C HIS A 36 6.18 14.56 -10.77
N ILE A 37 7.22 13.72 -10.76
CA ILE A 37 8.44 13.87 -11.59
C ILE A 37 8.48 12.83 -12.70
N SER A 38 8.08 11.60 -12.39
CA SER A 38 8.09 10.44 -13.29
C SER A 38 6.69 9.83 -13.45
N PRO A 39 6.43 9.07 -14.52
CA PRO A 39 5.20 8.29 -14.64
C PRO A 39 5.00 7.39 -13.40
N GLY A 40 3.85 7.51 -12.73
CA GLY A 40 3.63 6.83 -11.45
C GLY A 40 2.60 7.52 -10.57
N GLY A 41 2.90 7.64 -9.27
CA GLY A 41 2.03 8.28 -8.28
C GLY A 41 1.53 7.36 -7.18
N GLY A 42 0.67 7.92 -6.33
CA GLY A 42 0.14 7.24 -5.16
C GLY A 42 -0.60 5.94 -5.49
N PHE A 43 -1.40 5.93 -6.56
CA PHE A 43 -2.15 4.73 -6.96
C PHE A 43 -1.22 3.60 -7.40
N ALA A 44 -0.39 3.81 -8.42
CA ALA A 44 0.51 2.78 -8.94
C ALA A 44 1.49 2.28 -7.86
N GLY A 45 2.07 3.20 -7.09
CA GLY A 45 2.96 2.84 -5.98
C GLY A 45 2.24 2.07 -4.87
N GLY A 46 1.00 2.47 -4.52
CA GLY A 46 0.16 1.73 -3.57
C GLY A 46 -0.16 0.31 -4.02
N VAL A 47 -0.46 0.10 -5.31
CA VAL A 47 -0.66 -1.25 -5.89
C VAL A 47 0.62 -2.09 -5.77
N ILE A 48 1.79 -1.54 -6.12
CA ILE A 48 3.07 -2.25 -6.01
C ILE A 48 3.34 -2.66 -4.54
N ILE A 49 3.11 -1.75 -3.59
CA ILE A 49 3.25 -2.03 -2.17
C ILE A 49 2.31 -3.16 -1.74
N ALA A 50 1.03 -3.11 -2.11
CA ALA A 50 0.08 -4.20 -1.82
C ALA A 50 0.53 -5.54 -2.43
N LEU A 51 1.02 -5.54 -3.67
CA LEU A 51 1.51 -6.74 -4.33
C LEU A 51 2.74 -7.34 -3.64
N SER A 52 3.58 -6.54 -2.99
CA SER A 52 4.69 -7.06 -2.16
C SER A 52 4.17 -7.92 -0.99
N PHE A 53 3.07 -7.49 -0.34
CA PHE A 53 2.45 -8.25 0.73
C PHE A 53 1.68 -9.47 0.21
N VAL A 54 1.03 -9.36 -0.94
CA VAL A 54 0.41 -10.50 -1.63
C VAL A 54 1.49 -11.53 -1.98
N HIS A 55 2.64 -11.10 -2.48
CA HIS A 55 3.77 -11.98 -2.82
C HIS A 55 4.27 -12.76 -1.60
N LEU A 56 4.41 -12.10 -0.44
CA LEU A 56 4.70 -12.78 0.84
C LEU A 56 3.63 -13.82 1.19
N MET A 57 2.35 -13.47 1.06
CA MET A 57 1.23 -14.34 1.40
C MET A 57 1.19 -15.58 0.50
N LEU A 58 1.50 -15.44 -0.79
CA LEU A 58 1.58 -16.57 -1.72
C LEU A 58 2.74 -17.52 -1.38
N ALA A 59 3.90 -17.00 -1.00
CA ALA A 59 5.07 -17.82 -0.69
C ALA A 59 4.97 -18.56 0.67
N PHE A 60 4.46 -17.88 1.70
CA PHE A 60 4.42 -18.41 3.07
C PHE A 60 3.05 -18.91 3.52
N GLY A 61 2.02 -18.73 2.68
CA GLY A 61 0.65 -19.14 2.97
C GLY A 61 -0.14 -18.13 3.82
N LYS A 62 -1.44 -18.44 3.97
CA LYS A 62 -2.45 -17.55 4.58
C LYS A 62 -2.19 -17.21 6.05
N ASP A 63 -1.48 -18.06 6.79
CA ASP A 63 -1.29 -17.90 8.24
C ASP A 63 -0.38 -16.73 8.60
N VAL A 64 0.46 -16.28 7.65
CA VAL A 64 1.31 -15.09 7.84
C VAL A 64 0.50 -13.81 7.65
N ALA A 65 -0.49 -13.81 6.75
CA ALA A 65 -1.31 -12.64 6.46
C ALA A 65 -2.44 -12.44 7.48
N SER A 66 -3.11 -13.51 7.90
CA SER A 66 -4.20 -13.45 8.89
C SER A 66 -3.74 -12.94 10.27
N ARG A 67 -2.47 -13.16 10.63
CA ARG A 67 -1.87 -12.65 11.88
C ARG A 67 -1.50 -11.17 11.82
N LYS A 68 -1.23 -10.60 10.64
CA LYS A 68 -0.68 -9.24 10.50
C LYS A 68 -1.73 -8.17 10.25
N LEU A 69 -2.89 -8.50 9.67
CA LEU A 69 -3.93 -7.52 9.38
C LEU A 69 -5.34 -8.07 9.65
N SER A 70 -5.91 -7.68 10.78
CA SER A 70 -7.34 -7.90 11.05
C SER A 70 -8.19 -7.01 10.14
N LYS A 71 -9.39 -7.47 9.76
CA LYS A 71 -10.35 -6.72 8.93
C LYS A 71 -10.59 -5.30 9.47
N ASN A 72 -10.66 -5.15 10.79
CA ASN A 72 -10.88 -3.87 11.45
C ASN A 72 -9.66 -2.93 11.28
N ILE A 73 -8.44 -3.47 11.38
CA ILE A 73 -7.21 -2.68 11.21
C ILE A 73 -7.09 -2.21 9.76
N ALA A 74 -7.38 -3.11 8.80
CA ALA A 74 -7.36 -2.76 7.38
C ALA A 74 -8.38 -1.65 7.07
N SER A 75 -9.62 -1.79 7.54
CA SER A 75 -10.66 -0.79 7.34
C SER A 75 -10.31 0.56 7.98
N ASN A 76 -9.72 0.55 9.18
CA ASN A 76 -9.29 1.78 9.85
C ASN A 76 -8.14 2.46 9.10
N LEU A 77 -7.13 1.72 8.66
CA LEU A 77 -6.00 2.27 7.89
C LEU A 77 -6.45 2.81 6.53
N GLU A 78 -7.39 2.13 5.88
CA GLU A 78 -8.00 2.59 4.64
C GLU A 78 -8.76 3.92 4.86
N ALA A 79 -9.53 4.02 5.94
CA ALA A 79 -10.23 5.24 6.33
C ALA A 79 -9.25 6.38 6.65
N VAL A 80 -8.13 6.09 7.32
CA VAL A 80 -7.06 7.07 7.59
C VAL A 80 -6.49 7.62 6.28
N GLY A 81 -6.22 6.78 5.29
CA GLY A 81 -5.76 7.25 3.97
C GLY A 81 -6.76 8.18 3.28
N ALA A 82 -8.05 7.86 3.35
CA ALA A 82 -9.11 8.72 2.81
C ALA A 82 -9.22 10.04 3.57
N LEU A 83 -9.17 9.99 4.91
CA LEU A 83 -9.24 11.16 5.77
C LEU A 83 -8.03 12.07 5.56
N MET A 84 -6.82 11.52 5.43
CA MET A 84 -5.63 12.30 5.11
C MET A 84 -5.80 13.07 3.79
N PHE A 85 -6.31 12.40 2.75
CA PHE A 85 -6.57 13.04 1.46
C PHE A 85 -7.61 14.17 1.57
N LEU A 86 -8.71 13.91 2.30
CA LEU A 86 -9.74 14.92 2.57
C LEU A 86 -9.19 16.10 3.39
N LEU A 87 -8.37 15.85 4.40
CA LEU A 87 -7.79 16.90 5.23
C LEU A 87 -6.85 17.79 4.43
N ILE A 88 -6.06 17.23 3.51
CA ILE A 88 -5.23 18.03 2.58
C ILE A 88 -6.13 18.91 1.70
N ALA A 89 -7.24 18.37 1.21
CA ALA A 89 -8.19 19.10 0.39
C ALA A 89 -8.86 20.26 1.15
N VAL A 90 -9.32 20.00 2.37
CA VAL A 90 -9.93 21.00 3.27
C VAL A 90 -8.90 22.03 3.71
N ALA A 91 -7.64 21.65 3.93
CA ALA A 91 -6.56 22.58 4.23
C ALA A 91 -6.35 23.60 3.09
N GLY A 92 -6.74 23.25 1.86
CA GLY A 92 -6.79 24.19 0.74
C GLY A 92 -7.62 25.45 1.02
N PHE A 93 -8.67 25.38 1.84
CA PHE A 93 -9.47 26.57 2.20
C PHE A 93 -8.65 27.65 2.89
N PHE A 94 -7.56 27.30 3.61
CA PHE A 94 -6.64 28.30 4.17
C PHE A 94 -5.88 29.08 3.07
N GLY A 95 -5.78 28.53 1.86
CA GLY A 95 -5.25 29.18 0.66
C GLY A 95 -6.32 29.86 -0.20
N GLY A 96 -7.59 29.87 0.22
CA GLY A 96 -8.68 30.60 -0.43
C GLY A 96 -9.70 29.76 -1.22
N SER A 97 -9.44 28.47 -1.47
CA SER A 97 -10.42 27.58 -2.11
C SER A 97 -10.11 26.09 -1.84
N PHE A 98 -11.10 25.23 -1.99
CA PHE A 98 -10.94 23.78 -1.82
C PHE A 98 -9.80 23.25 -2.71
N PHE A 99 -8.93 22.41 -2.14
CA PHE A 99 -7.80 21.78 -2.85
C PHE A 99 -6.70 22.73 -3.35
N VAL A 100 -6.73 24.03 -2.98
CA VAL A 100 -5.65 24.96 -3.32
C VAL A 100 -4.34 24.49 -2.67
N ASN A 101 -3.25 24.65 -3.42
CA ASN A 101 -1.93 24.30 -2.93
C ASN A 101 -1.46 25.30 -1.88
N ILE A 102 -1.36 24.85 -0.63
CA ILE A 102 -0.90 25.67 0.50
C ILE A 102 0.62 25.60 0.71
N LEU A 103 1.32 24.68 0.04
CA LEU A 103 2.76 24.49 0.17
C LEU A 103 3.50 25.12 -1.01
N GLU A 104 4.74 25.53 -0.75
CA GLU A 104 5.61 26.04 -1.80
C GLU A 104 5.84 24.99 -2.89
N LYS A 105 5.75 25.43 -4.15
CA LYS A 105 5.91 24.54 -5.31
C LYS A 105 7.36 24.12 -5.54
N GLY A 106 8.32 24.71 -4.82
CA GLY A 106 9.74 24.41 -4.93
C GLY A 106 10.29 24.62 -6.34
N THR A 107 11.42 23.98 -6.63
CA THR A 107 12.01 23.97 -7.97
C THR A 107 11.51 22.76 -8.76
N PRO A 108 11.08 22.92 -10.03
CA PRO A 108 10.69 21.80 -10.89
C PRO A 108 11.75 20.69 -10.92
N PHE A 109 11.30 19.43 -11.09
CA PHE A 109 12.12 18.22 -11.14
C PHE A 109 12.85 17.84 -9.83
N LYS A 110 12.60 18.53 -8.71
CA LYS A 110 13.05 18.09 -7.38
C LYS A 110 11.95 17.37 -6.61
N LEU A 111 12.36 16.57 -5.63
CA LEU A 111 11.45 15.78 -4.80
C LEU A 111 10.44 16.66 -4.04
N PHE A 112 10.92 17.70 -3.35
CA PHE A 112 10.08 18.69 -2.68
C PHE A 112 9.64 19.77 -3.69
N SER A 113 8.84 19.36 -4.65
CA SER A 113 8.19 20.26 -5.61
C SER A 113 6.71 19.90 -5.77
N ALA A 114 5.95 20.73 -6.50
CA ALA A 114 4.51 20.58 -6.68
C ALA A 114 3.66 20.69 -5.39
N GLY A 115 4.24 21.19 -4.30
CA GLY A 115 3.55 21.53 -3.04
C GLY A 115 2.83 20.33 -2.41
N THR A 116 1.50 20.40 -2.24
CA THR A 116 0.69 19.35 -1.58
C THR A 116 0.61 18.03 -2.35
N MET A 117 1.12 17.95 -3.59
CA MET A 117 1.01 16.75 -4.43
C MET A 117 1.70 15.51 -3.84
N LEU A 118 2.85 15.68 -3.17
CA LEU A 118 3.55 14.58 -2.52
C LEU A 118 2.72 13.98 -1.36
N LEU A 119 2.12 14.84 -0.54
CA LEU A 119 1.24 14.41 0.55
C LEU A 119 0.02 13.66 0.02
N ASN A 120 -0.58 14.16 -1.07
CA ASN A 120 -1.68 13.48 -1.75
C ASN A 120 -1.27 12.10 -2.26
N ASN A 121 -0.09 11.96 -2.88
CA ASN A 121 0.41 10.66 -3.33
C ASN A 121 0.58 9.66 -2.18
N VAL A 122 1.10 10.10 -1.04
CA VAL A 122 1.23 9.24 0.16
C VAL A 122 -0.15 8.81 0.68
N ALA A 123 -1.10 9.74 0.79
CA ALA A 123 -2.45 9.45 1.27
C ALA A 123 -3.19 8.45 0.35
N ILE A 124 -3.11 8.66 -0.98
CA ILE A 124 -3.68 7.76 -1.98
C ILE A 124 -2.99 6.40 -1.91
N SER A 125 -1.67 6.36 -1.78
CA SER A 125 -0.91 5.10 -1.70
C SER A 125 -1.34 4.26 -0.50
N LEU A 126 -1.52 4.87 0.67
CA LEU A 126 -2.02 4.19 1.86
C LEU A 126 -3.43 3.63 1.63
N LYS A 127 -4.35 4.47 1.13
CA LYS A 127 -5.74 4.08 0.81
C LYS A 127 -5.79 2.88 -0.14
N VAL A 128 -5.08 2.97 -1.26
CA VAL A 128 -5.08 1.96 -2.33
C VAL A 128 -4.37 0.69 -1.88
N GLY A 129 -3.21 0.81 -1.26
CA GLY A 129 -2.40 -0.32 -0.83
C GLY A 129 -3.14 -1.18 0.21
N VAL A 130 -3.73 -0.54 1.21
CA VAL A 130 -4.52 -1.23 2.24
C VAL A 130 -5.79 -1.83 1.65
N GLY A 131 -6.54 -1.07 0.84
CA GLY A 131 -7.79 -1.54 0.23
C GLY A 131 -7.57 -2.76 -0.66
N LEU A 132 -6.55 -2.73 -1.53
CA LEU A 132 -6.24 -3.85 -2.42
C LEU A 132 -5.81 -5.11 -1.64
N PHE A 133 -4.95 -4.94 -0.63
CA PHE A 133 -4.54 -6.04 0.22
C PHE A 133 -5.72 -6.62 1.03
N ALA A 134 -6.63 -5.78 1.52
CA ALA A 134 -7.83 -6.20 2.23
C ALA A 134 -8.79 -7.01 1.34
N ILE A 135 -9.01 -6.56 0.10
CA ILE A 135 -9.81 -7.29 -0.89
C ILE A 135 -9.18 -8.65 -1.17
N PHE A 136 -7.87 -8.70 -1.40
CA PHE A 136 -7.16 -9.95 -1.64
C PHE A 136 -7.32 -10.92 -0.45
N LEU A 137 -7.12 -10.43 0.78
CA LEU A 137 -7.30 -11.23 1.98
C LEU A 137 -8.73 -11.75 2.12
N ALA A 138 -9.73 -10.90 1.84
CA ALA A 138 -11.13 -11.29 1.86
C ALA A 138 -11.44 -12.42 0.85
N LEU A 139 -10.92 -12.31 -0.38
CA LEU A 139 -11.07 -13.35 -1.41
C LEU A 139 -10.45 -14.68 -0.97
N VAL A 140 -9.22 -14.65 -0.43
CA VAL A 140 -8.55 -15.86 0.06
C VAL A 140 -9.34 -16.52 1.21
N ILE A 141 -9.92 -15.73 2.12
CA ILE A 141 -10.74 -16.25 3.22
C ILE A 141 -12.03 -16.88 2.69
N LEU A 142 -12.73 -16.21 1.76
CA LEU A 142 -13.97 -16.70 1.16
C LEU A 142 -13.76 -18.01 0.41
N GLU A 143 -12.68 -18.12 -0.36
CA GLU A 143 -12.35 -19.34 -1.11
C GLU A 143 -11.94 -20.48 -0.17
N GLY A 144 -11.20 -20.18 0.89
CA GLY A 144 -10.89 -21.14 1.95
C GLY A 144 -12.12 -21.66 2.69
N SER A 145 -13.19 -20.86 2.79
CA SER A 145 -14.46 -21.28 3.38
C SER A 145 -15.27 -22.20 2.46
N LYS A 146 -15.20 -22.01 1.13
CA LYS A 146 -15.89 -22.89 0.16
C LYS A 146 -15.33 -24.30 0.16
N LYS A 147 -14.01 -24.48 0.29
CA LYS A 147 -13.34 -25.80 0.33
C LYS A 147 -13.65 -26.63 1.58
N LYS A 148 -14.28 -26.05 2.61
CA LYS A 148 -14.65 -26.73 3.87
C LYS A 148 -16.10 -27.25 3.90
N LYS A 149 -16.91 -26.91 2.89
CA LYS A 149 -18.23 -27.51 2.64
C LYS A 149 -18.10 -28.58 1.57
#